data_AF-A0A920RGH9-F1
#
_entry.id   AF-A0A920RGH9-F1
#
_cell.length_a   1.000
_cell.length_b   1.000
_cell.length_c   1.000
_cell.angle_alpha   90.00
_cell.angle_beta   90.00
_cell.angle_gamma   90.00
#
_symmetry.space_group_name_H-M   'P 1'
#
loop_
_entity.id
_entity.type
_entity.pdbx_description
1 polymer ?
#
loop_
_entity_poly.entity_id
_entity_poly.type
_entity_poly.pdbx_seq_one_letter_code
_entity_poly.pdbx_strand_id
1 'polypeptide(L)' 'MIGALTALLMALVWVLGQTDIKRVVAYSTLSQLGYMTVALGASAYSVAIFHLTTHAFFKALLFLGAGAVIIALHHEQE' A
#
# COMPACT_ATOMS: atom_id res chain seq x y z
N MET A 1 -19.17 4.30 -0.63
CA MET A 1 -18.99 4.04 0.82
C MET A 1 -17.92 2.99 1.11
N ILE A 2 -17.96 1.80 0.47
CA ILE A 2 -17.00 0.71 0.75
C ILE A 2 -15.54 1.16 0.62
N GLY A 3 -15.16 1.77 -0.52
CA GLY A 3 -13.77 2.23 -0.73
C GLY A 3 -13.27 3.22 0.33
N ALA A 4 -14.12 4.14 0.79
CA ALA A 4 -13.75 5.12 1.80
C ALA A 4 -13.53 4.47 3.18
N LEU A 5 -14.38 3.51 3.54
CA LEU A 5 -14.21 2.71 4.76
C LEU A 5 -12.94 1.86 4.69
N THR A 6 -12.69 1.19 3.56
CA THR A 6 -11.45 0.44 3.36
C THR A 6 -10.22 1.34 3.47
N ALA A 7 -10.25 2.52 2.84
CA ALA A 7 -9.16 3.48 2.90
C ALA A 7 -8.82 3.87 4.35
N LEU A 8 -9.83 4.24 5.13
CA LEU A 8 -9.67 4.67 6.52
C LEU A 8 -9.23 3.53 7.44
N LEU A 9 -9.92 2.39 7.39
CA LEU A 9 -9.67 1.28 8.31
C LEU A 9 -8.28 0.67 8.09
N MET A 10 -7.85 0.52 6.83
CA MET A 10 -6.53 -0.03 6.54
C MET A 10 -5.40 0.93 6.94
N ALA A 11 -5.62 2.24 6.83
CA ALA A 11 -4.68 3.24 7.34
C ALA A 11 -4.60 3.21 8.88
N LEU A 12 -5.73 3.04 9.57
CA LEU A 12 -5.75 2.89 11.03
C LEU A 12 -5.01 1.63 11.49
N VAL A 13 -5.28 0.47 10.86
CA VAL A 13 -4.58 -0.79 11.19
C VAL A 13 -3.07 -0.67 11.01
N TRP A 14 -2.62 0.07 9.99
CA TRP A 14 -1.21 0.35 9.79
C TRP A 14 -0.60 1.17 10.94
N VAL A 15 -1.19 2.34 11.25
CA VAL A 15 -0.69 3.26 12.29
C VAL A 15 -0.68 2.61 13.68
N LEU A 16 -1.64 1.73 13.95
CA LEU A 16 -1.88 1.20 15.29
C LEU A 16 -1.06 -0.05 15.67
N GLY A 17 -0.27 -0.64 14.77
CA GLY A 17 0.47 -1.83 15.20
C GLY A 17 1.29 -2.62 14.18
N GLN A 18 1.62 -2.07 13.02
CA GLN A 18 2.44 -2.81 12.05
C GLN A 18 3.92 -2.47 12.19
N THR A 19 4.69 -3.40 12.74
CA THR A 19 6.15 -3.29 12.89
C THR A 19 6.92 -3.92 11.72
N ASP A 20 6.33 -4.91 11.04
CA ASP A 20 6.94 -5.55 9.87
C ASP A 20 6.83 -4.67 8.62
N ILE A 21 7.96 -4.35 7.99
CA ILE A 21 8.03 -3.55 6.74
C ILE A 21 7.08 -4.11 5.67
N LYS A 22 7.04 -5.43 5.46
CA LYS A 22 6.17 -6.03 4.45
C LYS A 22 4.67 -5.82 4.76
N ARG A 23 4.29 -5.89 6.04
CA ARG A 23 2.90 -5.65 6.46
C ARG A 23 2.53 -4.18 6.33
N VAL A 24 3.42 -3.27 6.72
CA VAL A 24 3.25 -1.82 6.50
C VAL A 24 2.98 -1.50 5.03
N VAL A 25 3.76 -2.07 4.11
CA VAL A 25 3.56 -1.85 2.67
C VAL A 25 2.25 -2.49 2.18
N ALA A 26 1.85 -3.65 2.71
CA ALA A 26 0.59 -4.31 2.37
C ALA A 26 -0.66 -3.52 2.83
N TYR A 27 -0.70 -3.05 4.08
CA TYR A 27 -1.86 -2.28 4.58
C TYR A 27 -2.00 -0.92 3.89
N SER A 28 -0.89 -0.27 3.57
CA SER A 28 -0.93 0.95 2.76
C SER A 28 -1.40 0.70 1.32
N THR A 29 -1.19 -0.50 0.75
CA THR A 29 -1.80 -0.90 -0.53
C THR A 29 -3.32 -1.04 -0.41
N LEU A 30 -3.80 -1.74 0.61
CA LEU A 30 -5.25 -1.92 0.82
C LEU A 30 -5.94 -0.57 1.04
N SER A 31 -5.30 0.36 1.74
CA SER A 31 -5.81 1.73 1.92
C SER A 31 -5.89 2.49 0.59
N GLN A 32 -4.84 2.44 -0.24
CA GLN A 32 -4.81 3.08 -1.57
C GLN A 32 -5.82 2.49 -2.56
N LEU A 33 -6.02 1.17 -2.55
CA LEU A 33 -7.09 0.52 -3.32
C LEU A 33 -8.47 1.01 -2.87
N GLY A 34 -8.65 1.29 -1.58
CA GLY A 34 -9.83 1.97 -1.06
C GLY A 34 -10.06 3.33 -1.72
N TYR A 35 -9.04 4.19 -1.78
CA TYR A 35 -9.11 5.48 -2.48
C TYR A 35 -9.43 5.35 -3.97
N MET A 36 -8.80 4.39 -4.68
CA MET A 36 -9.10 4.14 -6.09
C MET A 36 -10.54 3.66 -6.29
N THR A 37 -11.06 2.85 -5.36
CA THR A 37 -12.45 2.40 -5.37
C THR A 37 -13.43 3.55 -5.13
N VAL A 38 -13.07 4.55 -4.30
CA VAL A 38 -13.85 5.79 -4.17
C VAL A 38 -13.88 6.55 -5.49
N ALA A 39 -12.75 6.70 -6.17
CA ALA A 39 -12.69 7.38 -7.46
C ALA A 39 -13.53 6.68 -8.54
N LEU A 40 -13.50 5.34 -8.59
CA LEU A 40 -14.39 4.55 -9.45
C LEU A 40 -15.87 4.78 -9.14
N GLY A 41 -16.23 4.83 -7.85
CA GLY A 41 -17.60 5.09 -7.39
C GLY A 41 -18.09 6.52 -7.69
N ALA A 42 -17.18 7.47 -7.88
CA ALA A 42 -17.47 8.83 -8.33
C ALA A 42 -17.36 9.01 -9.86
N SER A 43 -17.29 7.90 -10.61
CA SER A 43 -17.12 7.88 -12.08
C SER A 43 -15.86 8.55 -12.60
N ALA A 44 -14.85 8.77 -11.74
CA ALA A 44 -13.55 9.32 -12.11
C ALA A 44 -12.60 8.21 -12.61
N TYR A 45 -12.98 7.52 -13.69
CA TYR A 45 -12.31 6.31 -14.17
C TYR A 45 -10.86 6.55 -14.59
N SER A 46 -10.59 7.64 -15.32
CA SER A 46 -9.23 7.98 -15.76
C SER A 46 -8.29 8.19 -14.58
N VAL A 47 -8.76 8.89 -13.54
CA VAL A 47 -8.01 9.11 -12.29
C VAL A 47 -7.75 7.80 -11.56
N ALA A 48 -8.76 6.93 -11.45
CA ALA A 48 -8.61 5.64 -10.79
C ALA A 48 -7.59 4.73 -11.49
N ILE A 49 -7.65 4.63 -12.83
CA ILE A 49 -6.70 3.82 -13.61
C ILE A 49 -5.29 4.41 -13.58
N PHE A 50 -5.16 5.73 -13.77
CA PHE A 50 -3.86 6.40 -13.67
C PHE A 50 -3.20 6.18 -12.29
N HIS A 51 -3.99 6.34 -11.22
CA HIS A 51 -3.52 6.07 -9.86
C HIS A 51 -3.14 4.60 -9.70
N LEU A 52 -3.97 3.65 -10.15
CA LEU A 52 -3.65 2.22 -10.08
C LEU A 52 -2.31 1.88 -10.75
N THR A 53 -2.08 2.39 -11.96
CA THR A 53 -0.84 2.16 -12.71
C THR A 53 0.37 2.71 -11.96
N THR A 54 0.34 3.99 -11.57
CA THR A 54 1.46 4.61 -10.84
C THR A 54 1.72 3.93 -9.50
N HIS A 55 0.66 3.61 -8.75
CA HIS A 55 0.73 2.88 -7.50
C HIS A 55 1.37 1.50 -7.65
N ALA A 56 1.05 0.75 -8.70
CA ALA A 56 1.65 -0.56 -8.96
C ALA A 56 3.18 -0.47 -9.09
N PHE A 57 3.69 0.53 -9.82
CA PHE A 57 5.13 0.76 -9.95
C PHE A 57 5.78 1.09 -8.61
N PHE A 58 5.23 2.07 -7.86
CA PHE A 58 5.80 2.45 -6.56
C PHE A 58 5.76 1.30 -5.56
N LYS A 59 4.69 0.50 -5.53
CA LYS A 59 4.60 -0.66 -4.64
C LYS A 59 5.57 -1.77 -5.01
N ALA A 60 5.74 -2.05 -6.30
CA ALA A 60 6.73 -3.02 -6.74
C ALA A 60 8.14 -2.61 -6.30
N LEU A 61 8.50 -1.33 -6.44
CA LEU A 61 9.77 -0.78 -5.98
C LEU A 61 9.93 -0.89 -4.45
N LEU A 62 8.89 -0.54 -3.68
CA LEU A 62 8.93 -0.64 -2.21
C LEU A 62 9.06 -2.10 -1.74
N PHE A 63 8.39 -3.05 -2.37
CA PHE A 63 8.53 -4.46 -2.03
C PHE A 63 9.92 -5.02 -2.40
N LEU A 64 10.45 -4.62 -3.55
CA LEU A 64 11.81 -4.99 -3.96
C LEU A 64 12.85 -4.41 -2.99
N GLY A 65 12.74 -3.11 -2.66
CA GLY A 65 13.61 -2.45 -1.70
C GLY A 65 13.50 -3.04 -0.29
N ALA A 66 12.29 -3.31 0.19
CA ALA A 66 12.07 -4.02 1.45
C ALA A 66 12.72 -5.41 1.45
N GLY A 67 12.62 -6.16 0.34
CA GLY A 67 13.30 -7.44 0.16
C GLY A 67 14.82 -7.30 0.23
N ALA A 68 15.39 -6.32 -0.47
CA ALA A 68 16.82 -6.04 -0.45
C ALA A 68 17.32 -5.67 0.96
N VAL A 69 16.60 -4.81 1.68
CA VAL A 69 16.93 -4.44 3.06
C VAL A 69 16.83 -5.64 4.00
N ILE A 70 15.78 -6.46 3.89
CA ILE A 70 15.63 -7.66 4.71
C ILE A 70 16.79 -8.62 4.47
N ILE A 71 17.23 -8.81 3.21
CA ILE A 71 18.38 -9.65 2.88
C ILE A 71 19.67 -9.05 3.43
N ALA A 72 19.91 -7.75 3.26
CA ALA A 72 21.09 -7.07 3.75
C ALA A 72 21.23 -7.15 5.28
N LEU A 73 20.11 -6.96 6.00
CA LEU A 73 20.06 -7.06 7.46
C LEU A 73 20.03 -8.51 7.98
N HIS A 74 19.70 -9.50 7.13
CA HIS A 74 19.88 -10.93 7.45
C HIS A 74 21.33 -11.42 7.30
N HIS A 75 22.25 -10.54 6.89
CA HIS A 75 23.70 -10.77 6.89
C HIS A 75 24.47 -9.86 7.85
N GLU A 76 23.79 -9.10 8.73
CA GLU A 76 24.43 -8.61 9.95
C GLU A 76 24.50 -9.78 10.94
N GLN A 77 25.52 -10.62 10.75
CA GLN A 77 25.98 -11.53 11.78
C GLN A 77 26.88 -10.73 12.72
N GLU A 78 26.34 -10.46 13.92
CA GLU A 78 26.90 -9.72 15.07
C GLU A 78 26.65 -8.21 15.15
#